data_AF-A0A0C1QU66-F1
#
_entry.id   AF-A0A0C1QU66-F1
#
_cell.length_a   1.000
_cell.length_b   1.000
_cell.length_c   1.000
_cell.angle_alpha   90.00
_cell.angle_beta   90.00
_cell.angle_gamma   90.00
#
_symmetry.space_group_name_H-M   'P 1'
#
loop_
_entity.id
_entity.type
_entity.pdbx_description
1 polymer ?
#
loop_
_entity_poly.entity_id
_entity_poly.type
_entity_poly.pdbx_seq_one_letter_code
_entity_poly.pdbx_strand_id
1 'polypeptide(L)'
;MKRLFKIFIVSLIALALVACNYNEFVATNKISSPKIEPSILGKWKIETYKYLNTDAPEDASIKLWVNKMITFNKDTIVSPNDTFINPKYKLKVVNSLEYIYNKYNTIPENLGIEENEIQVFTIACSNNYFINIILLNNDEAILEKNSTLYYLSRIGSEDKGIVNNHEFNRGVTVKPSEVITANKFKRYQSGVIIGLKSYVEEEYNYPYGNKEEKAKTPVYRTLWISYDGKVKEIKELPYILLVRKNGFWKVDSKRIKGDNYFYDSISAAPIGKTSKTKTPSQDFINNSSFYTEKSINFISNDYISLDVKGEGNNKEEAQPYQYSLLNTIPIDTIYSGEDRAITISEAIGDKGVDALKVAIQGSAKNKESNKNFQLKDAEQFNSFGLVRKNGKWVMKGRVNFSNDNLSYNYGDFEIPILMPESLLKYDSIFAPWSQVKQSIPQAKDIFSSPNKNMSIVVTDESLLVYPIAENSLGETPAKEIKLKENETVIMAEWATGEYVDIWADQVDKSVSLEKKAEEQKTEK
;
A
#
# COMPACT_ATOMS: atom_id res chain seq x y z
N MET A 1 21.14 -19.56 -66.17
CA MET A 1 21.60 -20.51 -65.13
C MET A 1 21.82 -19.86 -63.76
N LYS A 2 22.62 -18.80 -63.59
CA LYS A 2 22.90 -18.19 -62.27
C LYS A 2 21.67 -17.66 -61.50
N ARG A 3 20.63 -17.14 -62.19
CA ARG A 3 19.38 -16.68 -61.54
C ARG A 3 18.50 -17.84 -61.05
N LEU A 4 18.37 -18.90 -61.85
CA LEU A 4 17.65 -20.12 -61.47
C LEU A 4 18.32 -20.83 -60.28
N PHE A 5 19.67 -20.81 -60.25
CA PHE A 5 20.43 -21.36 -59.13
C PHE A 5 20.22 -20.57 -57.82
N LYS A 6 20.12 -19.24 -57.89
CA LYS A 6 19.79 -18.41 -56.72
C LYS A 6 18.37 -18.65 -56.20
N ILE A 7 17.39 -18.81 -57.10
CA ILE A 7 16.01 -19.13 -56.73
C ILE A 7 15.94 -20.51 -56.06
N PHE A 8 16.69 -21.48 -56.57
CA PHE A 8 16.79 -22.81 -55.98
C PHE A 8 17.40 -22.77 -54.57
N ILE A 9 18.46 -21.98 -54.36
CA ILE A 9 19.08 -21.81 -53.03
C ILE A 9 18.12 -21.14 -52.04
N VAL A 10 17.40 -20.10 -52.46
CA VAL A 10 16.42 -19.41 -51.60
C VAL A 10 15.26 -20.34 -51.25
N SER A 11 14.79 -21.16 -52.19
CA SER A 11 13.79 -22.20 -51.95
C SER A 11 14.30 -23.26 -50.96
N LEU A 12 15.57 -23.65 -51.06
CA LEU A 12 16.19 -24.62 -50.15
C LEU A 12 16.32 -24.08 -48.72
N ILE A 13 16.62 -22.78 -48.58
CA ILE A 13 16.70 -22.09 -47.27
C ILE A 13 15.30 -21.92 -46.67
N ALA A 14 14.28 -21.62 -47.47
CA ALA A 14 12.89 -21.54 -47.01
C ALA A 14 12.36 -22.88 -46.50
N LEU A 15 12.76 -24.00 -47.13
CA LEU A 15 12.42 -25.35 -46.67
C LEU A 15 13.10 -25.73 -45.33
N ALA A 16 14.28 -25.17 -45.04
CA ALA A 16 14.96 -25.38 -43.75
C ALA A 16 14.31 -24.62 -42.59
N LEU A 17 13.52 -23.57 -42.86
CA LEU A 17 12.80 -22.79 -41.85
C LEU A 17 11.45 -23.40 -41.43
N VAL A 18 10.93 -24.38 -42.20
CA VAL A 18 9.68 -25.11 -41.88
C VAL A 18 9.97 -26.42 -41.13
N ALA A 19 11.24 -26.80 -40.98
CA ALA A 19 11.67 -27.94 -40.19
C ALA A 19 11.74 -27.60 -38.68
N CYS A 20 10.69 -27.00 -38.12
CA CYS A 20 10.37 -27.26 -36.72
C CYS A 20 9.75 -28.65 -36.68
N ASN A 21 10.59 -29.67 -36.48
CA ASN A 21 10.12 -30.92 -35.94
C ASN A 21 9.37 -30.56 -34.64
N TYR A 22 8.04 -30.66 -34.65
CA TYR A 22 7.29 -30.89 -33.43
C TYR A 22 7.68 -32.31 -33.00
N ASN A 23 8.91 -32.44 -32.49
CA ASN A 23 9.16 -33.46 -31.51
C ASN A 23 8.25 -33.08 -30.37
N GLU A 24 7.10 -33.75 -30.32
CA GLU A 24 6.36 -33.92 -29.10
C GLU A 24 7.44 -34.30 -28.08
N PHE A 25 7.81 -33.31 -27.26
CA PHE A 25 8.68 -33.55 -26.14
C PHE A 25 7.82 -34.45 -25.27
N VAL A 26 7.94 -35.77 -25.50
CA VAL A 26 7.51 -36.75 -24.54
C VAL A 26 8.43 -36.45 -23.37
N ALA A 27 7.96 -35.55 -22.51
CA ALA A 27 8.36 -35.50 -21.13
C ALA A 27 7.98 -36.89 -20.60
N THR A 28 8.86 -37.86 -20.82
CA THR A 28 8.80 -39.19 -20.22
C THR A 28 8.96 -39.12 -18.71
N ASN A 29 9.18 -37.92 -18.17
CA ASN A 29 8.84 -37.58 -16.81
C ASN A 29 7.97 -36.31 -16.81
N LYS A 30 6.72 -36.41 -17.26
CA LYS A 30 5.66 -35.59 -16.68
C LYS A 30 5.65 -36.00 -15.22
N ILE A 31 6.42 -35.29 -14.40
CA ILE A 31 6.32 -35.37 -12.95
C ILE A 31 4.88 -34.94 -12.70
N SER A 32 3.98 -35.91 -12.68
CA SER A 32 2.65 -35.71 -12.15
C SER A 32 2.90 -35.15 -10.77
N SER A 33 2.42 -33.92 -10.53
CA SER A 33 2.40 -33.38 -9.18
C SER A 33 1.94 -34.50 -8.26
N PRO A 34 2.72 -34.86 -7.23
CA PRO A 34 2.40 -36.03 -6.43
C PRO A 34 0.93 -35.94 -6.05
N LYS A 35 0.16 -37.00 -6.33
CA LYS A 35 -1.25 -37.12 -5.95
C LYS A 35 -1.32 -37.26 -4.42
N ILE A 36 -0.92 -36.21 -3.72
CA ILE A 36 -1.15 -36.05 -2.30
C ILE A 36 -2.56 -35.50 -2.22
N GLU A 37 -3.46 -36.26 -1.60
CA GLU A 37 -4.79 -35.73 -1.31
C GLU A 37 -4.64 -34.47 -0.45
N PRO A 38 -5.32 -33.37 -0.79
CA PRO A 38 -5.24 -32.14 0.01
C PRO A 38 -5.60 -32.45 1.46
N SER A 39 -4.71 -32.17 2.41
CA SER A 39 -4.96 -32.42 3.85
C SER A 39 -6.18 -31.64 4.38
N ILE A 40 -6.62 -30.61 3.67
CA ILE A 40 -7.80 -29.80 4.01
C ILE A 40 -9.15 -30.49 3.74
N LEU A 41 -9.19 -31.60 2.99
CA LEU A 41 -10.44 -32.31 2.70
C LEU A 41 -11.13 -32.75 4.00
N GLY A 42 -12.46 -32.67 4.03
CA GLY A 42 -13.26 -33.06 5.19
C GLY A 42 -14.32 -32.04 5.59
N LYS A 43 -14.96 -32.28 6.73
CA LYS A 43 -15.98 -31.41 7.32
C LYS A 43 -15.41 -30.59 8.46
N TRP A 44 -15.70 -29.30 8.42
CA TRP A 44 -15.13 -28.30 9.31
C TRP A 44 -16.23 -27.44 9.91
N LYS A 45 -16.21 -27.29 11.23
CA LYS A 45 -17.13 -26.44 11.98
C LYS A 45 -16.47 -25.09 12.23
N ILE A 46 -17.20 -24.02 12.00
CA ILE A 46 -16.75 -22.66 12.34
C ILE A 46 -17.00 -22.44 13.83
N GLU A 47 -15.94 -22.29 14.62
CA GLU A 47 -16.04 -22.13 16.07
C GLU A 47 -16.14 -20.66 16.47
N THR A 48 -15.32 -19.82 15.86
CA THR A 48 -15.26 -18.38 16.16
C THR A 48 -14.74 -17.62 14.96
N TYR A 49 -14.63 -16.31 15.09
CA TYR A 49 -14.08 -15.44 14.07
C TYR A 49 -13.31 -14.27 14.69
N LYS A 50 -12.41 -13.70 13.91
CA LYS A 50 -11.72 -12.45 14.18
C LYS A 50 -11.94 -11.50 13.03
N TYR A 51 -12.58 -10.37 13.30
CA TYR A 51 -12.76 -9.31 12.33
C TYR A 51 -11.46 -8.50 12.22
N LEU A 52 -10.89 -8.38 11.03
CA LEU A 52 -9.58 -7.74 10.83
C LEU A 52 -9.67 -6.23 10.66
N ASN A 53 -10.87 -5.68 10.45
CA ASN A 53 -11.06 -4.27 10.16
C ASN A 53 -11.67 -3.56 11.37
N THR A 54 -10.88 -2.78 12.09
CA THR A 54 -11.35 -2.01 13.26
C THR A 54 -12.01 -0.69 12.88
N ASP A 55 -11.79 -0.21 11.66
CA ASP A 55 -12.23 1.12 11.20
C ASP A 55 -13.67 1.14 10.66
N ALA A 56 -14.25 -0.05 10.43
CA ALA A 56 -15.60 -0.22 9.93
C ALA A 56 -16.47 -1.02 10.92
N PRO A 57 -17.76 -0.68 11.06
CA PRO A 57 -18.65 -1.46 11.90
C PRO A 57 -18.77 -2.90 11.39
N GLU A 58 -18.74 -3.84 12.34
CA GLU A 58 -18.91 -5.26 12.11
C GLU A 58 -20.27 -5.54 11.46
N ASP A 59 -20.28 -6.30 10.36
CA ASP A 59 -21.52 -6.73 9.73
C ASP A 59 -22.20 -7.81 10.60
N ALA A 60 -23.46 -7.59 10.97
CA ALA A 60 -24.25 -8.55 11.75
C ALA A 60 -24.35 -9.93 11.07
N SER A 61 -24.17 -10.00 9.75
CA SER A 61 -24.15 -11.26 8.99
C SER A 61 -22.94 -12.15 9.31
N ILE A 62 -21.82 -11.60 9.79
CA ILE A 62 -20.60 -12.34 10.14
C ILE A 62 -20.88 -13.36 11.26
N LYS A 63 -21.64 -12.94 12.27
CA LYS A 63 -22.02 -13.79 13.42
C LYS A 63 -22.85 -15.00 13.02
N LEU A 64 -23.56 -14.94 11.89
CA LEU A 64 -24.41 -16.04 11.41
C LEU A 64 -23.61 -17.26 10.92
N TRP A 65 -22.31 -17.07 10.65
CA TRP A 65 -21.40 -18.14 10.22
C TRP A 65 -20.92 -19.01 11.38
N VAL A 66 -20.96 -18.50 12.62
CA VAL A 66 -20.53 -19.26 13.81
C VAL A 66 -21.44 -20.49 13.99
N ASN A 67 -20.83 -21.62 14.34
CA ASN A 67 -21.44 -22.95 14.42
C ASN A 67 -21.96 -23.51 13.09
N LYS A 68 -21.67 -22.87 11.95
CA LYS A 68 -21.98 -23.43 10.63
C LYS A 68 -20.86 -24.36 10.16
N MET A 69 -21.20 -25.13 9.12
CA MET A 69 -20.36 -26.18 8.56
C MET A 69 -19.84 -25.79 7.18
N ILE A 70 -18.58 -26.12 6.92
CA ILE A 70 -17.98 -26.09 5.60
C ILE A 70 -17.45 -27.48 5.28
N THR A 71 -17.72 -27.96 4.08
CA THR A 71 -17.19 -29.24 3.58
C THR A 71 -16.28 -28.96 2.39
N PHE A 72 -15.03 -29.40 2.50
CA PHE A 72 -14.08 -29.38 1.39
C PHE A 72 -13.97 -30.79 0.81
N ASN A 73 -14.39 -30.96 -0.44
CA ASN A 73 -14.33 -32.21 -1.19
C ASN A 73 -13.54 -31.98 -2.51
N LYS A 74 -12.97 -33.03 -3.08
CA LYS A 74 -12.27 -32.99 -4.38
C LYS A 74 -13.12 -32.39 -5.49
N ASP A 75 -14.42 -32.71 -5.50
CA ASP A 75 -15.32 -32.32 -6.59
C ASP A 75 -16.20 -31.12 -6.23
N THR A 76 -16.41 -30.85 -4.93
CA THR A 76 -17.31 -29.80 -4.46
C THR A 76 -16.85 -29.14 -3.17
N ILE A 77 -17.17 -27.86 -3.00
CA ILE A 77 -17.07 -27.18 -1.71
C ILE A 77 -18.46 -26.72 -1.33
N VAL A 78 -18.91 -27.09 -0.14
CA VAL A 78 -20.20 -26.64 0.39
C VAL A 78 -19.94 -25.74 1.58
N SER A 79 -20.41 -24.51 1.49
CA SER A 79 -20.39 -23.52 2.57
C SER A 79 -21.83 -23.11 2.92
N PRO A 80 -22.05 -22.35 4.00
CA PRO A 80 -23.40 -21.99 4.45
C PRO A 80 -24.26 -21.28 3.41
N ASN A 81 -23.64 -20.52 2.50
CA ASN A 81 -24.34 -19.70 1.51
C ASN A 81 -24.02 -20.09 0.06
N ASP A 82 -22.91 -20.80 -0.17
CA ASP A 82 -22.34 -21.01 -1.51
C ASP A 82 -21.93 -22.48 -1.71
N THR A 83 -22.17 -23.01 -2.90
CA THR A 83 -21.66 -24.31 -3.35
C THR A 83 -20.79 -24.13 -4.59
N PHE A 84 -19.54 -24.58 -4.53
CA PHE A 84 -18.59 -24.52 -5.64
C PHE A 84 -18.36 -25.91 -6.23
N ILE A 85 -18.26 -26.02 -7.55
CA ILE A 85 -18.08 -27.28 -8.28
C ILE A 85 -16.69 -27.26 -8.95
N ASN A 86 -16.02 -28.41 -8.98
CA ASN A 86 -14.69 -28.62 -9.55
C ASN A 86 -13.59 -27.69 -8.96
N PRO A 87 -13.44 -27.64 -7.63
CA PRO A 87 -12.39 -26.85 -6.99
C PRO A 87 -10.99 -27.35 -7.35
N LYS A 88 -10.04 -26.42 -7.54
CA LYS A 88 -8.62 -26.74 -7.74
C LYS A 88 -7.80 -26.31 -6.54
N TYR A 89 -7.20 -27.27 -5.85
CA TYR A 89 -6.42 -27.06 -4.65
C TYR A 89 -4.94 -26.80 -4.98
N LYS A 90 -4.36 -25.77 -4.36
CA LYS A 90 -2.92 -25.50 -4.39
C LYS A 90 -2.40 -25.24 -2.98
N LEU A 91 -1.45 -26.06 -2.53
CA LEU A 91 -0.75 -25.90 -1.25
C LEU A 91 0.55 -25.12 -1.44
N LYS A 92 0.84 -24.21 -0.52
CA LYS A 92 2.16 -23.57 -0.35
C LYS A 92 2.56 -23.60 1.11
N VAL A 93 3.85 -23.82 1.38
CA VAL A 93 4.45 -23.57 2.68
C VAL A 93 5.13 -22.20 2.61
N VAL A 94 4.88 -21.35 3.61
CA VAL A 94 5.37 -19.96 3.64
C VAL A 94 5.85 -19.62 5.04
N ASN A 95 6.80 -18.68 5.15
CA ASN A 95 7.18 -18.11 6.44
C ASN A 95 5.97 -17.40 7.07
N SER A 96 5.65 -17.75 8.31
CA SER A 96 4.43 -17.29 8.99
C SER A 96 4.45 -15.78 9.21
N LEU A 97 5.55 -15.23 9.74
CA LEU A 97 5.71 -13.80 9.99
C LEU A 97 5.55 -13.00 8.69
N GLU A 98 6.31 -13.36 7.65
CA GLU A 98 6.27 -12.64 6.37
C GLU A 98 4.88 -12.72 5.73
N TYR A 99 4.26 -13.90 5.68
CA TYR A 99 2.96 -14.07 5.04
C TYR A 99 1.83 -13.36 5.81
N ILE A 100 1.74 -13.58 7.12
CA ILE A 100 0.68 -13.01 7.97
C ILE A 100 0.82 -11.49 8.04
N TYR A 101 2.05 -10.98 8.19
CA TYR A 101 2.30 -9.54 8.21
C TYR A 101 1.97 -8.88 6.88
N ASN A 102 2.50 -9.38 5.76
CA ASN A 102 2.24 -8.78 4.44
C ASN A 102 0.76 -8.81 4.06
N LYS A 103 0.03 -9.87 4.45
CA LYS A 103 -1.36 -10.06 4.04
C LYS A 103 -2.34 -9.34 4.97
N TYR A 104 -2.26 -9.63 6.26
CA TYR A 104 -3.23 -9.16 7.23
C TYR A 104 -2.78 -7.90 7.96
N ASN A 105 -1.50 -7.53 7.86
CA ASN A 105 -0.87 -6.54 8.72
C ASN A 105 -1.18 -6.92 10.17
N THR A 106 -0.60 -8.03 10.63
CA THR A 106 -0.58 -8.49 12.03
C THR A 106 0.59 -9.46 12.17
N ILE A 107 0.98 -9.76 13.41
CA ILE A 107 1.96 -10.81 13.69
C ILE A 107 1.26 -12.18 13.89
N PRO A 108 1.92 -13.31 13.61
CA PRO A 108 1.35 -14.66 13.74
C PRO A 108 0.73 -14.96 15.10
N GLU A 109 1.37 -14.50 16.18
CA GLU A 109 1.00 -14.75 17.57
C GLU A 109 -0.39 -14.19 17.88
N ASN A 110 -0.75 -13.03 17.30
CA ASN A 110 -2.07 -12.44 17.44
C ASN A 110 -3.19 -13.29 16.80
N LEU A 111 -2.83 -14.23 15.95
CA LEU A 111 -3.75 -15.17 15.30
C LEU A 111 -3.71 -16.57 15.93
N GLY A 112 -2.89 -16.77 16.97
CA GLY A 112 -2.66 -18.08 17.60
C GLY A 112 -1.73 -18.98 16.79
N ILE A 113 -0.84 -18.40 15.98
CA ILE A 113 0.16 -19.13 15.19
C ILE A 113 1.52 -18.98 15.91
N GLU A 114 2.13 -20.10 16.28
CA GLU A 114 3.44 -20.13 16.97
C GLU A 114 4.56 -20.63 16.03
N GLU A 115 4.19 -21.30 14.95
CA GLU A 115 5.10 -21.91 14.01
C GLU A 115 5.75 -20.87 13.09
N ASN A 116 7.04 -21.05 12.79
CA ASN A 116 7.79 -20.20 11.84
C ASN A 116 7.34 -20.38 10.38
N GLU A 117 6.72 -21.51 10.05
CA GLU A 117 6.19 -21.80 8.73
C GLU A 117 4.75 -22.29 8.85
N ILE A 118 3.90 -21.87 7.91
CA ILE A 118 2.49 -22.28 7.85
C ILE A 118 2.14 -22.83 6.48
N GLN A 119 1.15 -23.72 6.47
CA GLN A 119 0.58 -24.27 5.25
C GLN A 119 -0.61 -23.43 4.79
N VAL A 120 -0.56 -22.93 3.55
CA VAL A 120 -1.62 -22.13 2.95
C VAL A 120 -2.20 -22.87 1.75
N PHE A 121 -3.49 -23.17 1.82
CA PHE A 121 -4.28 -23.65 0.70
C PHE A 121 -4.92 -22.46 -0.02
N THR A 122 -4.67 -22.35 -1.33
CA THR A 122 -5.47 -21.53 -2.23
C THR A 122 -6.33 -22.47 -3.07
N ILE A 123 -7.64 -22.31 -2.98
CA ILE A 123 -8.61 -23.12 -3.71
C ILE A 123 -9.27 -22.26 -4.77
N ALA A 124 -9.03 -22.57 -6.03
CA ALA A 124 -9.67 -21.89 -7.15
C ALA A 124 -11.02 -22.54 -7.45
N CYS A 125 -12.07 -21.73 -7.46
CA CYS A 125 -13.44 -22.13 -7.78
C CYS A 125 -13.87 -21.57 -9.14
N SER A 126 -15.05 -21.94 -9.63
CA SER A 126 -15.66 -21.32 -10.82
C SER A 126 -15.82 -19.79 -10.65
N ASN A 127 -15.83 -19.05 -11.76
CA ASN A 127 -15.95 -17.58 -11.81
C ASN A 127 -14.81 -16.79 -11.11
N ASN A 128 -13.56 -17.27 -11.18
CA ASN A 128 -12.39 -16.57 -10.62
C ASN A 128 -12.46 -16.32 -9.09
N TYR A 129 -13.31 -17.06 -8.37
CA TYR A 129 -13.37 -16.97 -6.92
C TYR A 129 -12.28 -17.85 -6.29
N PHE A 130 -11.53 -17.30 -5.32
CA PHE A 130 -10.47 -18.01 -4.62
C PHE A 130 -10.75 -18.04 -3.12
N ILE A 131 -10.60 -19.22 -2.53
CA ILE A 131 -10.68 -19.42 -1.09
C ILE A 131 -9.25 -19.61 -0.57
N ASN A 132 -8.83 -18.80 0.39
CA ASN A 132 -7.56 -18.99 1.08
C ASN A 132 -7.80 -19.55 2.49
N ILE A 133 -7.03 -20.57 2.84
CA ILE A 133 -7.11 -21.24 4.13
C ILE A 133 -5.70 -21.41 4.67
N ILE A 134 -5.48 -21.03 5.92
CA ILE A 134 -4.26 -21.33 6.66
C ILE A 134 -4.53 -22.58 7.49
N LEU A 135 -3.78 -23.64 7.27
CA LEU A 135 -3.86 -24.84 8.09
C LEU A 135 -2.90 -24.65 9.28
N LEU A 136 -3.44 -24.64 10.49
CA LEU A 136 -2.65 -24.52 11.72
C LEU A 136 -2.08 -25.90 12.10
N ASN A 137 -2.93 -26.91 12.06
CA ASN A 137 -2.57 -28.30 12.25
C ASN A 137 -3.61 -29.19 11.53
N ASN A 138 -3.58 -30.51 11.75
CA ASN A 138 -4.50 -31.40 11.07
C ASN A 138 -5.98 -31.12 11.39
N ASP A 139 -6.29 -30.56 12.56
CA ASP A 139 -7.66 -30.41 13.06
C ASP A 139 -8.11 -28.95 13.18
N GLU A 140 -7.21 -27.98 12.97
CA GLU A 140 -7.49 -26.56 13.08
C GLU A 140 -7.05 -25.79 11.84
N ALA A 141 -7.91 -24.89 11.38
CA ALA A 141 -7.64 -24.05 10.21
C ALA A 141 -8.23 -22.64 10.40
N ILE A 142 -7.76 -21.70 9.58
CA ILE A 142 -8.28 -20.35 9.48
C ILE A 142 -8.74 -20.10 8.04
N LEU A 143 -10.04 -19.84 7.86
CA LEU A 143 -10.64 -19.44 6.58
C LEU A 143 -10.70 -17.92 6.48
N GLU A 144 -10.18 -17.37 5.40
CA GLU A 144 -10.31 -15.96 5.06
C GLU A 144 -11.59 -15.73 4.24
N LYS A 145 -12.50 -14.88 4.74
CA LYS A 145 -13.65 -14.38 3.96
C LYS A 145 -14.02 -12.96 4.40
N ASN A 146 -14.16 -12.03 3.45
CA ASN A 146 -14.67 -10.66 3.67
C ASN A 146 -13.97 -9.92 4.84
N SER A 147 -12.64 -9.84 4.81
CA SER A 147 -11.82 -9.22 5.89
C SER A 147 -12.06 -9.81 7.29
N THR A 148 -12.53 -11.05 7.33
CA THR A 148 -12.79 -11.82 8.55
C THR A 148 -12.02 -13.13 8.47
N LEU A 149 -11.38 -13.50 9.58
CA LEU A 149 -10.75 -14.79 9.76
C LEU A 149 -11.67 -15.68 10.58
N TYR A 150 -12.19 -16.74 9.98
CA TYR A 150 -13.00 -17.73 10.68
C TYR A 150 -12.11 -18.87 11.14
N TYR A 151 -12.21 -19.24 12.40
CA TYR A 151 -11.47 -20.34 12.99
C TYR A 151 -12.29 -21.62 12.89
N LEU A 152 -11.70 -22.66 12.32
CA LEU A 152 -12.36 -23.91 12.02
C LEU A 152 -11.76 -25.06 12.82
N SER A 153 -12.63 -25.93 13.31
CA SER A 153 -12.28 -27.24 13.88
C SER A 153 -12.73 -28.34 12.93
N ARG A 154 -11.91 -29.37 12.75
CA ARG A 154 -12.28 -30.55 11.97
C ARG A 154 -13.25 -31.40 12.79
N ILE A 155 -14.35 -31.83 12.16
CA ILE A 155 -15.31 -32.75 12.77
C ILE A 155 -15.46 -34.08 12.01
N GLY A 156 -14.81 -34.22 10.86
CA GLY A 156 -14.81 -35.47 10.11
C GLY A 156 -13.80 -35.45 8.96
N SER A 157 -13.09 -36.56 8.79
CA SER A 157 -12.08 -36.80 7.75
C SER A 157 -12.64 -37.47 6.50
N GLU A 158 -13.90 -37.94 6.53
CA GLU A 158 -14.47 -38.74 5.44
C GLU A 158 -14.85 -37.90 4.21
N ASP A 159 -14.32 -38.32 3.06
CA ASP A 159 -14.74 -37.96 1.70
C ASP A 159 -16.11 -38.60 1.41
N LYS A 160 -17.17 -38.16 2.11
CA LYS A 160 -18.53 -38.64 1.84
C LYS A 160 -19.02 -38.00 0.54
N GLY A 161 -18.80 -38.72 -0.55
CA GLY A 161 -19.28 -38.38 -1.88
C GLY A 161 -20.78 -38.04 -1.91
N ILE A 162 -21.10 -37.12 -2.82
CA ILE A 162 -22.44 -36.67 -3.22
C ILE A 162 -23.25 -36.08 -2.05
N VAL A 163 -23.15 -34.76 -1.92
CA VAL A 163 -24.14 -33.97 -1.18
C VAL A 163 -25.48 -34.14 -1.90
N ASN A 164 -26.38 -34.94 -1.33
CA ASN A 164 -27.75 -35.07 -1.81
C ASN A 164 -28.40 -33.68 -1.83
N ASN A 165 -28.99 -33.30 -2.97
CA ASN A 165 -29.65 -32.02 -3.26
C ASN A 165 -30.91 -31.70 -2.41
N HIS A 166 -31.11 -32.35 -1.25
CA HIS A 166 -32.37 -32.31 -0.51
C HIS A 166 -32.33 -31.71 0.91
N GLU A 167 -31.21 -31.11 1.37
CA GLU A 167 -31.15 -30.50 2.71
C GLU A 167 -30.89 -28.98 2.77
N PHE A 168 -31.19 -28.24 1.69
CA PHE A 168 -31.16 -26.76 1.74
C PHE A 168 -32.48 -26.14 1.30
N ASN A 169 -33.50 -26.30 2.14
CA ASN A 169 -34.72 -25.49 2.10
C ASN A 169 -35.00 -24.90 3.48
N ARG A 170 -34.18 -23.94 3.93
CA ARG A 170 -34.58 -22.86 4.86
C ARG A 170 -33.73 -21.61 4.62
N GLY A 171 -33.89 -21.02 3.44
CA GLY A 171 -33.51 -19.62 3.25
C GLY A 171 -34.46 -18.74 4.08
N VAL A 172 -33.93 -18.03 5.07
CA VAL A 172 -34.68 -16.94 5.69
C VAL A 172 -34.81 -15.84 4.64
N THR A 173 -36.00 -15.71 4.07
CA THR A 173 -36.35 -14.56 3.24
C THR A 173 -36.43 -13.34 4.16
N VAL A 174 -35.36 -12.56 4.25
CA VAL A 174 -35.45 -11.21 4.82
C VAL A 174 -36.13 -10.34 3.78
N LYS A 175 -37.42 -10.06 3.99
CA LYS A 175 -38.13 -9.02 3.23
C LYS A 175 -37.38 -7.69 3.42
N PRO A 176 -37.05 -6.95 2.34
CA PRO A 176 -36.54 -5.59 2.49
C PRO A 176 -37.63 -4.76 3.17
N SER A 177 -37.38 -4.30 4.39
CA SER A 177 -38.27 -3.35 5.04
C SER A 177 -38.14 -1.99 4.34
N GLU A 178 -39.19 -1.65 3.60
CA GLU A 178 -39.50 -0.31 3.14
C GLU A 178 -39.76 0.60 4.35
N VAL A 179 -38.76 1.35 4.81
CA VAL A 179 -38.92 2.73 5.31
C VAL A 179 -37.57 3.42 5.14
N ILE A 180 -37.37 4.20 4.07
CA ILE A 180 -36.15 4.99 3.87
C ILE A 180 -36.55 6.44 3.59
N THR A 181 -36.54 7.26 4.63
CA THR A 181 -36.60 8.72 4.52
C THR A 181 -35.19 9.32 4.46
N ALA A 182 -35.11 10.57 3.98
CA ALA A 182 -33.95 11.34 3.53
C ALA A 182 -32.65 11.29 4.38
N ASN A 183 -32.70 10.85 5.64
CA ASN A 183 -31.53 10.70 6.51
C ASN A 183 -30.58 9.55 6.12
N LYS A 184 -30.98 8.60 5.25
CA LYS A 184 -30.10 7.50 4.81
C LYS A 184 -29.10 7.92 3.72
N PHE A 185 -29.41 8.90 2.89
CA PHE A 185 -28.52 9.35 1.80
C PHE A 185 -27.19 9.90 2.31
N LYS A 186 -27.19 10.63 3.42
CA LYS A 186 -25.95 11.13 4.04
C LYS A 186 -25.01 10.02 4.51
N ARG A 187 -25.53 8.88 5.02
CA ARG A 187 -24.68 7.75 5.48
C ARG A 187 -23.91 7.03 4.37
N TYR A 188 -24.29 7.21 3.11
CA TYR A 188 -23.63 6.60 1.95
C TYR A 188 -22.74 7.57 1.17
N GLN A 189 -22.44 8.75 1.72
CA GLN A 189 -21.52 9.68 1.09
C GLN A 189 -20.08 9.41 1.54
N SER A 190 -19.17 9.44 0.58
CA SER A 190 -17.73 9.39 0.79
C SER A 190 -17.06 10.55 0.12
N GLY A 191 -16.07 11.10 0.80
CA GLY A 191 -15.15 12.07 0.26
C GLY A 191 -13.73 11.62 0.55
N VAL A 192 -12.81 11.91 -0.36
CA VAL A 192 -11.39 11.69 -0.13
C VAL A 192 -10.59 12.89 -0.59
N ILE A 193 -9.61 13.25 0.23
CA ILE A 193 -8.54 14.17 -0.13
C ILE A 193 -7.31 13.32 -0.43
N ILE A 194 -6.90 13.30 -1.69
CA ILE A 194 -5.72 12.58 -2.17
C ILE A 194 -4.59 13.57 -2.38
N GLY A 195 -3.48 13.37 -1.66
CA GLY A 195 -2.23 14.09 -1.88
C GLY A 195 -1.38 13.36 -2.89
N LEU A 196 -0.91 14.07 -3.91
CA LEU A 196 -0.11 13.56 -5.00
C LEU A 196 1.25 14.27 -5.05
N LYS A 197 2.28 13.51 -5.41
CA LYS A 197 3.64 13.99 -5.64
C LYS A 197 4.08 13.66 -7.05
N SER A 198 4.63 14.64 -7.74
CA SER A 198 5.39 14.47 -8.99
C SER A 198 6.71 15.23 -8.90
N TYR A 199 7.47 15.27 -9.99
CA TYR A 199 8.74 15.98 -10.05
C TYR A 199 8.78 16.90 -11.27
N VAL A 200 9.45 18.04 -11.12
CA VAL A 200 9.80 18.92 -12.22
C VAL A 200 11.32 18.93 -12.36
N GLU A 201 11.82 18.83 -13.59
CA GLU A 201 13.25 18.96 -13.86
C GLU A 201 13.68 20.42 -13.74
N GLU A 202 14.79 20.65 -13.05
CA GLU A 202 15.39 21.97 -12.94
C GLU A 202 16.30 22.27 -14.13
N GLU A 203 16.51 23.56 -14.40
CA GLU A 203 17.41 23.99 -15.48
C GLU A 203 18.90 23.90 -15.12
N TYR A 204 19.23 23.63 -13.85
CA TYR A 204 20.59 23.65 -13.33
C TYR A 204 21.03 22.29 -12.74
N ASN A 205 22.35 22.10 -12.68
CA ASN A 205 22.98 20.87 -12.19
C ASN A 205 23.17 20.90 -10.67
N TYR A 206 23.51 19.75 -10.09
CA TYR A 206 23.86 19.67 -8.67
C TYR A 206 25.09 20.55 -8.36
N PRO A 207 25.06 21.36 -7.28
CA PRO A 207 26.13 22.27 -6.91
C PRO A 207 27.36 21.55 -6.32
N TYR A 208 27.24 20.24 -6.06
CA TYR A 208 28.28 19.38 -5.54
C TYR A 208 28.13 17.96 -6.10
N GLY A 209 29.22 17.20 -6.14
CA GLY A 209 29.22 15.79 -6.55
C GLY A 209 29.31 15.53 -8.06
N ASN A 210 29.49 16.58 -8.89
CA ASN A 210 29.65 16.49 -10.36
C ASN A 210 28.67 15.50 -11.03
N LYS A 211 27.38 15.63 -10.74
CA LYS A 211 26.34 14.79 -11.35
C LYS A 211 25.99 15.32 -12.74
N GLU A 212 25.98 14.43 -13.73
CA GLU A 212 25.54 14.73 -15.10
C GLU A 212 24.02 14.92 -15.19
N GLU A 213 23.26 14.40 -14.23
CA GLU A 213 21.81 14.56 -14.14
C GLU A 213 21.40 15.94 -13.60
N LYS A 214 20.33 16.48 -14.18
CA LYS A 214 19.67 17.68 -13.68
C LYS A 214 18.99 17.41 -12.35
N ALA A 215 19.03 18.38 -11.45
CA ALA A 215 18.30 18.29 -10.19
C ALA A 215 16.79 18.21 -10.48
N LYS A 216 16.06 17.46 -9.65
CA LYS A 216 14.59 17.38 -9.73
C LYS A 216 13.98 17.97 -8.48
N THR A 217 12.93 18.76 -8.63
CA THR A 217 12.20 19.37 -7.53
C THR A 217 10.87 18.66 -7.35
N PRO A 218 10.56 18.14 -6.14
CA PRO A 218 9.27 17.54 -5.88
C PRO A 218 8.19 18.63 -5.86
N VAL A 219 7.08 18.37 -6.55
CA VAL A 219 5.90 19.24 -6.57
C VAL A 219 4.67 18.45 -6.16
N TYR A 220 3.72 19.16 -5.54
CA TYR A 220 2.58 18.53 -4.89
C TYR A 220 1.26 19.09 -5.41
N ARG A 221 0.25 18.23 -5.43
CA ARG A 221 -1.13 18.65 -5.61
C ARG A 221 -2.09 17.83 -4.78
N THR A 222 -3.26 18.37 -4.54
CA THR A 222 -4.35 17.67 -3.86
C THR A 222 -5.54 17.53 -4.78
N LEU A 223 -6.18 16.35 -4.75
CA LEU A 223 -7.49 16.12 -5.35
C LEU A 223 -8.54 15.92 -4.27
N TRP A 224 -9.67 16.60 -4.41
CA TRP A 224 -10.91 16.27 -3.69
C TRP A 224 -11.84 15.49 -4.60
N ILE A 225 -12.21 14.28 -4.15
CA ILE A 225 -13.13 13.40 -4.86
C ILE A 225 -14.27 13.07 -3.90
N SER A 226 -15.51 13.34 -4.30
CA SER A 226 -16.69 12.98 -3.52
C SER A 226 -17.63 12.09 -4.33
N TYR A 227 -18.28 11.17 -3.61
CA TYR A 227 -19.09 10.11 -4.16
C TYR A 227 -20.31 9.84 -3.29
N ASP A 228 -21.49 9.92 -3.88
CA ASP A 228 -22.79 9.64 -3.27
C ASP A 228 -23.63 8.64 -4.09
N GLY A 229 -22.93 7.79 -4.85
CA GLY A 229 -23.48 6.96 -5.92
C GLY A 229 -23.02 7.40 -7.31
N LYS A 230 -22.55 8.66 -7.43
CA LYS A 230 -21.84 9.18 -8.59
C LYS A 230 -20.67 10.04 -8.13
N VAL A 231 -19.60 10.08 -8.93
CA VAL A 231 -18.48 10.97 -8.67
C VAL A 231 -18.88 12.40 -9.05
N LYS A 232 -18.77 13.33 -8.09
CA LYS A 232 -19.01 14.76 -8.33
C LYS A 232 -17.83 15.42 -9.04
N GLU A 233 -17.92 16.73 -9.27
CA GLU A 233 -16.80 17.51 -9.78
C GLU A 233 -15.55 17.33 -8.90
N ILE A 234 -14.43 17.03 -9.54
CA ILE A 234 -13.13 16.86 -8.89
C ILE A 234 -12.48 18.23 -8.78
N LYS A 235 -12.05 18.59 -7.57
CA LYS A 235 -11.34 19.85 -7.31
C LYS A 235 -9.87 19.59 -7.10
N GLU A 236 -9.03 20.51 -7.58
CA GLU A 236 -7.57 20.42 -7.48
C GLU A 236 -6.98 21.63 -6.76
N LEU A 237 -5.93 21.40 -5.97
CA LEU A 237 -5.12 22.44 -5.33
C LEU A 237 -3.63 22.18 -5.60
N PRO A 238 -2.79 23.21 -5.83
CA PRO A 238 -1.38 23.06 -6.19
C PRO A 238 -0.46 22.87 -4.97
N TYR A 239 -0.96 22.22 -3.91
CA TYR A 239 -0.25 21.93 -2.66
C TYR A 239 -0.96 20.77 -1.94
N ILE A 240 -0.42 20.30 -0.81
CA ILE A 240 -1.09 19.31 0.03
C ILE A 240 -2.06 20.01 0.99
N LEU A 241 -3.36 19.81 0.80
CA LEU A 241 -4.41 20.24 1.73
C LEU A 241 -4.60 19.14 2.77
N LEU A 242 -4.03 19.31 3.94
CA LEU A 242 -4.08 18.32 5.02
C LEU A 242 -5.25 18.61 5.96
N VAL A 243 -6.01 17.58 6.32
CA VAL A 243 -7.02 17.66 7.39
C VAL A 243 -6.38 17.29 8.71
N ARG A 244 -6.63 18.09 9.74
CA ARG A 244 -6.19 17.86 11.11
C ARG A 244 -7.35 18.09 12.08
N LYS A 245 -7.19 17.67 13.33
CA LYS A 245 -8.19 17.89 14.40
C LYS A 245 -8.55 19.37 14.60
N ASN A 246 -7.60 20.26 14.34
CA ASN A 246 -7.76 21.72 14.49
C ASN A 246 -8.08 22.45 13.17
N GLY A 247 -8.52 21.72 12.15
CA GLY A 247 -8.92 22.27 10.85
C GLY A 247 -7.95 21.89 9.73
N PHE A 248 -7.95 22.72 8.68
CA PHE A 248 -7.25 22.41 7.43
C PHE A 248 -5.94 23.19 7.32
N TRP A 249 -4.93 22.51 6.81
CA TRP A 249 -3.57 22.98 6.72
C TRP A 249 -3.07 22.93 5.28
N LYS A 250 -2.27 23.93 4.90
CA LYS A 250 -1.47 23.91 3.68
C LYS A 250 -0.10 23.34 4.02
N VAL A 251 0.29 22.27 3.34
CA VAL A 251 1.63 21.70 3.38
C VAL A 251 2.24 21.78 1.99
N ASP A 252 3.45 22.30 1.91
CA ASP A 252 4.12 22.57 0.65
C ASP A 252 5.66 22.50 0.80
N SER A 253 6.36 22.38 -0.32
CA SER A 253 7.82 22.39 -0.39
C SER A 253 8.31 23.48 -1.31
N LYS A 254 9.36 24.18 -0.88
CA LYS A 254 10.04 25.17 -1.70
C LYS A 254 11.53 24.90 -1.72
N ARG A 255 12.10 24.78 -2.92
CA ARG A 255 13.55 24.77 -3.11
C ARG A 255 14.12 26.18 -2.96
N ILE A 256 15.11 26.32 -2.10
CA ILE A 256 15.90 27.54 -1.90
C ILE A 256 17.27 27.27 -2.49
N LYS A 257 17.76 28.18 -3.34
CA LYS A 257 19.02 28.02 -4.08
C LYS A 257 19.89 29.27 -4.00
N GLY A 258 21.20 29.07 -4.04
CA GLY A 258 22.22 30.08 -4.27
C GLY A 258 23.31 29.52 -5.19
N ASP A 259 24.42 30.24 -5.33
CA ASP A 259 25.44 29.91 -6.32
C ASP A 259 26.04 28.50 -6.16
N ASN A 260 26.28 28.08 -4.91
CA ASN A 260 26.94 26.81 -4.57
C ASN A 260 26.06 25.89 -3.71
N TYR A 261 24.76 26.16 -3.62
CA TYR A 261 23.88 25.32 -2.82
C TYR A 261 22.43 25.31 -3.29
N PHE A 262 21.73 24.23 -2.93
CA PHE A 262 20.27 24.28 -2.82
C PHE A 262 19.78 23.39 -1.67
N TYR A 263 18.64 23.74 -1.10
CA TYR A 263 17.95 22.85 -0.16
C TYR A 263 16.44 22.98 -0.27
N ASP A 264 15.75 21.88 -0.01
CA ASP A 264 14.29 21.85 0.04
C ASP A 264 13.80 22.23 1.44
N SER A 265 12.93 23.23 1.51
CA SER A 265 12.28 23.70 2.73
C SER A 265 10.82 23.29 2.73
N ILE A 266 10.44 22.46 3.69
CA ILE A 266 9.04 22.04 3.89
C ILE A 266 8.36 23.06 4.81
N SER A 267 7.12 23.42 4.48
CA SER A 267 6.27 24.29 5.28
C SER A 267 4.93 23.61 5.55
N ALA A 268 4.39 23.82 6.75
CA ALA A 268 3.09 23.32 7.15
C ALA A 268 2.40 24.34 8.06
N ALA A 269 1.24 24.87 7.67
CA ALA A 269 0.50 25.83 8.48
C ALA A 269 -1.01 25.71 8.29
N PRO A 270 -1.83 26.11 9.29
CA PRO A 270 -3.26 26.29 9.09
C PRO A 270 -3.54 27.22 7.90
N ILE A 271 -4.59 26.96 7.13
CA ILE A 271 -4.98 27.82 6.01
C ILE A 271 -5.14 29.27 6.51
N GLY A 272 -4.52 30.21 5.77
CA GLY A 272 -4.50 31.64 6.12
C GLY A 272 -3.40 32.04 7.12
N LYS A 273 -2.58 31.10 7.60
CA LYS A 273 -1.39 31.37 8.43
C LYS A 273 -0.10 31.04 7.69
N THR A 274 1.00 31.58 8.18
CA THR A 274 2.36 31.28 7.69
C THR A 274 3.10 30.39 8.67
N SER A 275 3.87 29.43 8.14
CA SER A 275 4.80 28.62 8.93
C SER A 275 6.11 29.37 9.14
N LYS A 276 6.81 29.09 10.24
CA LYS A 276 8.26 29.34 10.29
C LYS A 276 8.95 28.29 9.41
N THR A 277 10.06 28.65 8.77
CA THR A 277 10.85 27.73 7.94
C THR A 277 12.24 27.61 8.53
N LYS A 278 12.70 26.37 8.74
CA LYS A 278 14.07 26.10 9.13
C LYS A 278 15.00 26.37 7.94
N THR A 279 16.03 27.18 8.16
CA THR A 279 17.06 27.47 7.18
C THR A 279 18.42 27.06 7.74
N PRO A 280 19.36 26.58 6.91
CA PRO A 280 20.76 26.47 7.31
C PRO A 280 21.28 27.82 7.83
N SER A 281 22.26 27.78 8.74
CA SER A 281 22.88 29.01 9.24
C SER A 281 23.64 29.72 8.12
N GLN A 282 23.77 31.04 8.23
CA GLN A 282 24.51 31.83 7.24
C GLN A 282 25.98 31.40 7.18
N ASP A 283 26.58 31.08 8.33
CA ASP A 283 27.97 30.59 8.40
C ASP A 283 28.13 29.27 7.63
N PHE A 284 27.20 28.34 7.79
CA PHE A 284 27.21 27.08 7.03
C PHE A 284 27.10 27.32 5.52
N ILE A 285 26.18 28.20 5.09
CA ILE A 285 26.01 28.55 3.68
C ILE A 285 27.29 29.16 3.09
N ASN A 286 27.95 30.07 3.82
CA ASN A 286 29.14 30.75 3.34
C ASN A 286 30.36 29.82 3.22
N ASN A 287 30.41 28.78 4.06
CA ASN A 287 31.54 27.87 4.17
C ASN A 287 31.33 26.52 3.45
N SER A 288 30.17 26.31 2.80
CA SER A 288 29.82 25.01 2.22
C SER A 288 29.37 25.09 0.76
N SER A 289 29.70 24.04 0.00
CA SER A 289 29.01 23.70 -1.24
C SER A 289 28.20 22.44 -1.01
N PHE A 290 26.87 22.49 -1.15
CA PHE A 290 26.03 21.37 -0.72
C PHE A 290 24.66 21.34 -1.40
N TYR A 291 24.01 20.19 -1.36
CA TYR A 291 22.59 20.09 -1.60
C TYR A 291 21.86 19.30 -0.51
N THR A 292 20.58 19.61 -0.31
CA THR A 292 19.67 18.79 0.50
C THR A 292 18.31 18.67 -0.18
N GLU A 293 17.99 17.48 -0.63
CA GLU A 293 16.70 17.14 -1.22
C GLU A 293 15.78 16.58 -0.13
N LYS A 294 14.53 17.04 -0.10
CA LYS A 294 13.49 16.53 0.79
C LYS A 294 12.25 16.22 -0.03
N SER A 295 11.83 14.96 -0.03
CA SER A 295 10.65 14.49 -0.75
C SER A 295 9.66 13.86 0.22
N ILE A 296 8.45 14.41 0.30
CA ILE A 296 7.35 13.82 1.08
C ILE A 296 6.97 12.47 0.47
N ASN A 297 7.08 11.40 1.25
CA ASN A 297 6.67 10.04 0.86
C ASN A 297 5.35 9.61 1.49
N PHE A 298 5.01 10.21 2.63
CA PHE A 298 3.78 9.95 3.36
C PHE A 298 3.42 11.19 4.19
N ILE A 299 2.13 11.46 4.32
CA ILE A 299 1.62 12.45 5.27
C ILE A 299 0.27 11.98 5.82
N SER A 300 0.09 12.15 7.13
CA SER A 300 -1.17 11.93 7.83
C SER A 300 -1.49 13.13 8.71
N ASN A 301 -2.59 13.02 9.46
CA ASN A 301 -3.05 14.04 10.42
C ASN A 301 -1.93 14.67 11.29
N ASP A 302 -0.96 13.88 11.77
CA ASP A 302 0.00 14.36 12.78
C ASP A 302 1.47 14.22 12.37
N TYR A 303 1.77 13.43 11.33
CA TYR A 303 3.14 13.13 10.93
C TYR A 303 3.36 13.23 9.42
N ILE A 304 4.59 13.54 9.05
CA ILE A 304 5.09 13.48 7.68
C ILE A 304 6.31 12.58 7.63
N SER A 305 6.42 11.73 6.60
CA SER A 305 7.65 11.00 6.30
C SER A 305 8.32 11.58 5.06
N LEU A 306 9.62 11.86 5.18
CA LEU A 306 10.46 12.45 4.15
C LEU A 306 11.55 11.47 3.71
N ASP A 307 11.77 11.32 2.41
CA ASP A 307 13.06 10.88 1.86
C ASP A 307 13.99 12.08 1.85
N VAL A 308 15.09 12.00 2.58
CA VAL A 308 16.06 13.08 2.72
C VAL A 308 17.39 12.62 2.18
N LYS A 309 17.92 13.34 1.20
CA LYS A 309 19.22 13.08 0.59
C LYS A 309 20.04 14.34 0.63
N GLY A 310 21.32 14.22 0.97
CA GLY A 310 22.20 15.37 0.94
C GLY A 310 23.63 14.97 0.75
N GLU A 311 24.39 15.90 0.20
CA GLU A 311 25.82 15.78 -0.03
C GLU A 311 26.41 17.17 -0.03
N GLY A 312 27.61 17.29 0.48
CA GLY A 312 28.32 18.55 0.44
C GLY A 312 29.71 18.45 1.01
N ASN A 313 30.38 19.58 0.96
CA ASN A 313 31.65 19.79 1.61
C ASN A 313 31.59 21.10 2.40
N ASN A 314 32.01 21.04 3.65
CA ASN A 314 32.19 22.21 4.51
C ASN A 314 33.70 22.45 4.65
N LYS A 315 34.16 23.67 4.38
CA LYS A 315 35.59 24.04 4.45
C LYS A 315 36.22 23.80 5.83
N GLU A 316 35.40 23.76 6.87
CA GLU A 316 35.83 23.49 8.26
C GLU A 316 35.93 21.99 8.58
N GLU A 317 35.36 21.12 7.73
CA GLU A 317 35.37 19.67 7.91
C GLU A 317 36.48 19.03 7.06
N ALA A 318 37.11 17.98 7.62
CA ALA A 318 38.24 17.32 6.96
C ALA A 318 37.84 16.50 5.73
N GLN A 319 36.57 16.10 5.62
CA GLN A 319 36.05 15.24 4.56
C GLN A 319 34.65 15.70 4.16
N PRO A 320 34.25 15.52 2.88
CA PRO A 320 32.88 15.76 2.46
C PRO A 320 31.91 14.81 3.16
N TYR A 321 30.68 15.24 3.32
CA TYR A 321 29.60 14.45 3.90
C TYR A 321 28.58 14.05 2.84
N GLN A 322 27.96 12.90 3.05
CA GLN A 322 26.84 12.41 2.25
C GLN A 322 25.89 11.62 3.16
N TYR A 323 24.58 11.79 2.98
CA TYR A 323 23.57 11.07 3.76
C TYR A 323 22.29 10.79 2.96
N SER A 324 21.63 9.69 3.32
CA SER A 324 20.31 9.28 2.85
C SER A 324 19.49 8.77 4.03
N LEU A 325 18.40 9.44 4.37
CA LEU A 325 17.60 9.16 5.56
C LEU A 325 16.12 9.08 5.21
N LEU A 326 15.38 8.27 5.96
CA LEU A 326 13.92 8.34 6.01
C LEU A 326 13.55 9.05 7.30
N ASN A 327 13.08 10.28 7.26
CA ASN A 327 12.73 11.01 8.48
C ASN A 327 11.23 10.99 8.69
N THR A 328 10.79 10.64 9.91
CA THR A 328 9.42 10.87 10.36
C THR A 328 9.38 12.09 11.27
N ILE A 329 8.55 13.07 10.94
CA ILE A 329 8.53 14.40 11.58
C ILE A 329 7.10 14.72 12.03
N PRO A 330 6.87 15.09 13.30
CA PRO A 330 5.58 15.62 13.73
C PRO A 330 5.32 16.97 13.08
N ILE A 331 4.14 17.14 12.47
CA ILE A 331 3.80 18.32 11.66
C ILE A 331 3.87 19.62 12.47
N ASP A 332 3.53 19.57 13.76
CA ASP A 332 3.60 20.74 14.63
C ASP A 332 5.02 21.29 14.81
N THR A 333 6.05 20.44 14.69
CA THR A 333 7.47 20.89 14.74
C THR A 333 7.90 21.59 13.45
N ILE A 334 7.24 21.29 12.32
CA ILE A 334 7.46 22.02 11.07
C ILE A 334 6.86 23.42 11.20
N TYR A 335 5.65 23.52 11.76
CA TYR A 335 4.98 24.80 12.00
C TYR A 335 5.80 25.73 12.90
N SER A 336 6.41 25.18 13.96
CA SER A 336 7.26 25.94 14.88
C SER A 336 8.64 26.28 14.31
N GLY A 337 9.03 25.67 13.18
CA GLY A 337 10.32 25.87 12.52
C GLY A 337 11.47 24.99 13.06
N GLU A 338 11.17 23.98 13.88
CA GLU A 338 12.16 23.05 14.44
C GLU A 338 12.54 21.93 13.46
N ASP A 339 11.58 21.45 12.66
CA ASP A 339 11.75 20.35 11.68
C ASP A 339 12.49 19.16 12.29
N ARG A 340 11.96 18.62 13.40
CA ARG A 340 12.63 17.62 14.24
C ARG A 340 12.16 16.22 13.88
N ALA A 341 13.05 15.42 13.29
CA ALA A 341 12.83 13.99 13.14
C ALA A 341 12.77 13.30 14.51
N ILE A 342 11.80 12.42 14.68
CA ILE A 342 11.64 11.61 15.89
C ILE A 342 12.33 10.25 15.73
N THR A 343 12.64 9.62 16.86
CA THR A 343 13.09 8.22 16.88
C THR A 343 11.90 7.26 16.83
N ILE A 344 12.17 5.99 16.52
CA ILE A 344 11.12 4.95 16.54
C ILE A 344 10.59 4.71 17.96
N SER A 345 11.43 4.89 18.98
CA SER A 345 11.05 4.80 20.39
C SER A 345 10.11 5.96 20.78
N GLU A 346 10.35 7.18 20.31
CA GLU A 346 9.42 8.30 20.47
C GLU A 346 8.08 8.06 19.75
N ALA A 347 8.11 7.42 18.58
CA ALA A 347 6.92 7.20 17.75
C ALA A 347 6.01 6.06 18.24
N ILE A 348 6.58 4.92 18.65
CA ILE A 348 5.85 3.67 18.91
C ILE A 348 6.28 2.98 20.23
N GLY A 349 7.28 3.52 20.93
CA GLY A 349 7.79 2.95 22.17
C GLY A 349 8.53 1.63 21.95
N ASP A 350 8.62 0.83 23.03
CA ASP A 350 9.42 -0.40 23.07
C ASP A 350 9.03 -1.42 22.00
N LYS A 351 7.74 -1.52 21.67
CA LYS A 351 7.25 -2.40 20.59
C LYS A 351 7.87 -2.05 19.23
N GLY A 352 8.05 -0.76 18.95
CA GLY A 352 8.72 -0.29 17.73
C GLY A 352 10.19 -0.67 17.71
N VAL A 353 10.86 -0.50 18.86
CA VAL A 353 12.27 -0.87 19.03
C VAL A 353 12.47 -2.39 18.84
N ASP A 354 11.60 -3.22 19.39
CA ASP A 354 11.68 -4.68 19.26
C ASP A 354 11.43 -5.13 17.81
N ALA A 355 10.41 -4.57 17.14
CA ALA A 355 10.15 -4.86 15.73
C ALA A 355 11.33 -4.44 14.83
N LEU A 356 11.97 -3.31 15.13
CA LEU A 356 13.18 -2.85 14.45
C LEU A 356 14.34 -3.84 14.63
N LYS A 357 14.60 -4.30 15.86
CA LYS A 357 15.66 -5.29 16.13
C LYS A 357 15.43 -6.58 15.31
N VAL A 358 14.19 -7.07 15.25
CA VAL A 358 13.81 -8.23 14.44
C VAL A 358 14.08 -7.97 12.95
N ALA A 359 13.67 -6.82 12.42
CA ALA A 359 13.87 -6.45 11.02
C ALA A 359 15.36 -6.39 10.63
N ILE A 360 16.20 -5.84 11.51
CA ILE A 360 17.64 -5.71 11.28
C ILE A 360 18.34 -7.08 11.33
N GLN A 361 17.94 -7.96 12.26
CA GLN A 361 18.44 -9.33 12.32
C GLN A 361 18.00 -10.16 11.10
N GLY A 362 16.76 -9.99 10.64
CA GLY A 362 16.23 -10.66 9.45
C GLY A 362 16.92 -10.21 8.16
N SER A 363 17.22 -8.92 8.03
CA SER A 363 17.95 -8.38 6.87
C SER A 363 19.44 -8.77 6.85
N ALA A 364 20.06 -8.99 8.03
CA ALA A 364 21.46 -9.39 8.16
C ALA A 364 21.75 -10.82 7.62
N LYS A 365 20.74 -11.69 7.59
CA LYS A 365 20.90 -13.06 7.05
C LYS A 365 21.04 -13.10 5.51
N ASN A 366 20.66 -12.02 4.81
CA ASN A 366 20.58 -12.00 3.36
C ASN A 366 21.72 -11.26 2.64
N LYS A 367 22.59 -10.49 3.33
CA LYS A 367 23.77 -9.82 2.74
C LYS A 367 24.84 -9.53 3.81
N GLU A 368 26.11 -9.47 3.40
CA GLU A 368 27.27 -8.98 4.20
C GLU A 368 27.13 -7.53 4.71
N SER A 369 26.02 -6.86 4.45
CA SER A 369 25.80 -5.42 4.59
C SER A 369 25.57 -4.92 6.02
N ASN A 370 25.25 -5.77 7.00
CA ASN A 370 24.85 -5.31 8.35
C ASN A 370 25.97 -5.22 9.39
N LYS A 371 27.25 -5.24 9.01
CA LYS A 371 28.36 -5.23 10.00
C LYS A 371 28.44 -3.95 10.86
N ASN A 372 27.82 -2.84 10.45
CA ASN A 372 28.00 -1.53 11.12
C ASN A 372 26.81 -1.06 11.97
N PHE A 373 25.60 -1.59 11.80
CA PHE A 373 24.49 -1.21 12.68
C PHE A 373 24.51 -2.06 13.95
N GLN A 374 24.79 -1.44 15.09
CA GLN A 374 24.78 -2.15 16.37
C GLN A 374 23.36 -2.10 16.93
N LEU A 375 22.82 -3.26 17.36
CA LEU A 375 21.48 -3.36 17.96
C LEU A 375 21.27 -2.41 19.15
N LYS A 376 22.35 -1.98 19.80
CA LYS A 376 22.34 -0.99 20.89
C LYS A 376 21.88 0.40 20.45
N ASP A 377 21.95 0.72 19.16
CA ASP A 377 21.57 2.02 18.60
C ASP A 377 20.08 2.04 18.20
N ALA A 378 19.35 0.93 18.37
CA ALA A 378 17.94 0.80 17.96
C ALA A 378 17.01 1.82 18.65
N GLU A 379 17.29 2.20 19.91
CA GLU A 379 16.48 3.18 20.64
C GLU A 379 16.61 4.60 20.06
N GLN A 380 17.75 4.92 19.45
CA GLN A 380 18.04 6.22 18.83
C GLN A 380 17.77 6.22 17.32
N PHE A 381 17.22 5.12 16.79
CA PHE A 381 16.98 4.98 15.37
C PHE A 381 15.91 5.96 14.88
N ASN A 382 16.30 6.89 14.02
CA ASN A 382 15.45 7.96 13.48
C ASN A 382 15.32 7.92 11.94
N SER A 383 15.92 6.92 11.29
CA SER A 383 15.87 6.72 9.84
C SER A 383 14.76 5.73 9.45
N PHE A 384 13.51 6.09 9.75
CA PHE A 384 12.31 5.34 9.39
C PHE A 384 11.20 6.24 8.84
N GLY A 385 10.32 5.65 8.04
CA GLY A 385 9.11 6.30 7.52
C GLY A 385 8.09 5.30 7.02
N LEU A 386 7.01 5.82 6.43
CA LEU A 386 5.97 5.00 5.81
C LEU A 386 6.06 5.06 4.29
N VAL A 387 5.74 3.93 3.65
CA VAL A 387 5.63 3.82 2.19
C VAL A 387 4.42 2.98 1.80
N ARG A 388 3.89 3.18 0.59
CA ARG A 388 2.82 2.33 0.05
C ARG A 388 3.36 1.00 -0.45
N LYS A 389 2.65 -0.08 -0.10
CA LYS A 389 2.87 -1.43 -0.63
C LYS A 389 1.54 -2.18 -0.70
N ASN A 390 1.12 -2.56 -1.91
CA ASN A 390 -0.03 -3.44 -2.15
C ASN A 390 -1.34 -3.03 -1.43
N GLY A 391 -1.73 -1.76 -1.50
CA GLY A 391 -2.95 -1.29 -0.86
C GLY A 391 -2.80 -0.86 0.60
N LYS A 392 -1.62 -1.02 1.22
CA LYS A 392 -1.36 -0.63 2.62
C LYS A 392 -0.16 0.29 2.77
N TRP A 393 -0.14 1.06 3.84
CA TRP A 393 1.05 1.74 4.33
C TRP A 393 1.87 0.76 5.19
N VAL A 394 3.15 0.64 4.88
CA VAL A 394 4.09 -0.20 5.62
C VAL A 394 5.23 0.65 6.15
N MET A 395 5.70 0.29 7.35
CA MET A 395 6.84 0.95 7.96
C MET A 395 8.14 0.43 7.36
N LYS A 396 9.05 1.36 7.06
CA LYS A 396 10.31 1.10 6.39
C LYS A 396 11.45 1.80 7.11
N GLY A 397 12.52 1.08 7.41
CA GLY A 397 13.77 1.61 7.92
C GLY A 397 14.83 1.71 6.83
N ARG A 398 15.78 2.64 6.99
CA ARG A 398 16.96 2.81 6.13
C ARG A 398 18.24 2.89 6.96
N VAL A 399 19.21 2.05 6.64
CA VAL A 399 20.57 2.10 7.19
C VAL A 399 21.56 2.49 6.11
N ASN A 400 22.46 3.42 6.39
CA ASN A 400 23.56 3.78 5.49
C ASN A 400 24.76 2.86 5.73
N PHE A 401 25.45 2.47 4.67
CA PHE A 401 26.66 1.67 4.72
C PHE A 401 27.85 2.52 4.27
N SER A 402 28.92 2.49 5.05
CA SER A 402 30.19 3.08 4.65
C SER A 402 30.95 2.09 3.76
N ASN A 403 31.21 2.46 2.51
CA ASN A 403 32.21 1.80 1.68
C ASN A 403 33.37 2.79 1.45
N ASP A 404 34.59 2.27 1.30
CA ASP A 404 35.83 3.04 1.12
C ASP A 404 35.84 3.99 -0.11
N ASN A 405 34.84 3.86 -1.02
CA ASN A 405 34.79 4.57 -2.30
C ASN A 405 33.68 5.64 -2.43
N LEU A 406 33.09 6.14 -1.33
CA LEU A 406 32.07 7.23 -1.37
C LEU A 406 30.88 6.94 -2.31
N SER A 407 30.56 5.67 -2.57
CA SER A 407 29.43 5.29 -3.42
C SER A 407 28.20 4.97 -2.59
N TYR A 408 27.07 5.56 -3.00
CA TYR A 408 25.71 5.37 -2.47
C TYR A 408 25.44 3.91 -2.09
N ASN A 409 25.47 3.58 -0.81
CA ASN A 409 25.00 2.29 -0.35
C ASN A 409 24.17 2.49 0.91
N TYR A 410 22.85 2.37 0.73
CA TYR A 410 21.91 2.26 1.84
C TYR A 410 21.08 0.99 1.68
N GLY A 411 20.68 0.42 2.80
CA GLY A 411 19.84 -0.75 2.90
C GLY A 411 18.49 -0.34 3.43
N ASP A 412 17.47 -0.59 2.62
CA ASP A 412 16.08 -0.43 3.02
C ASP A 412 15.54 -1.77 3.54
N PHE A 413 14.80 -1.76 4.64
CA PHE A 413 14.14 -2.94 5.20
C PHE A 413 12.77 -2.60 5.75
N GLU A 414 11.86 -3.56 5.74
CA GLU A 414 10.53 -3.41 6.32
C GLU A 414 10.56 -3.68 7.82
N ILE A 415 9.89 -2.83 8.59
CA ILE A 415 9.74 -3.02 10.04
C ILE A 415 8.38 -3.70 10.24
N PRO A 416 8.34 -4.95 10.74
CA PRO A 416 7.12 -5.74 10.82
C PRO A 416 6.28 -5.32 12.02
N ILE A 417 5.66 -4.14 11.94
CA ILE A 417 4.85 -3.57 13.02
C ILE A 417 3.46 -3.16 12.55
N LEU A 418 2.47 -3.48 13.39
CA LEU A 418 1.13 -2.93 13.27
C LEU A 418 1.17 -1.41 13.38
N MET A 419 0.75 -0.71 12.33
CA MET A 419 0.64 0.74 12.34
C MET A 419 -0.35 1.17 13.45
N PRO A 420 0.08 1.90 14.48
CA PRO A 420 -0.84 2.41 15.50
C PRO A 420 -1.73 3.50 14.90
N GLU A 421 -2.97 3.60 15.40
CA GLU A 421 -3.94 4.63 14.97
C GLU A 421 -3.43 6.07 15.19
N SER A 422 -2.48 6.25 16.11
CA SER A 422 -1.80 7.54 16.34
C SER A 422 -0.96 7.99 15.15
N LEU A 423 -0.46 7.07 14.32
CA LEU A 423 0.31 7.37 13.10
C LEU A 423 -0.59 7.40 11.85
N LEU A 424 -1.57 6.50 11.78
CA LEU A 424 -2.42 6.31 10.60
C LEU A 424 -3.81 5.81 11.01
N LYS A 425 -4.85 6.58 10.67
CA LYS A 425 -6.24 6.26 11.06
C LYS A 425 -6.98 5.34 10.11
N TYR A 426 -6.72 5.43 8.81
CA TYR A 426 -7.47 4.70 7.79
C TYR A 426 -6.49 4.09 6.79
N ASP A 427 -6.48 2.76 6.68
CA ASP A 427 -5.67 2.02 5.71
C ASP A 427 -6.32 0.70 5.28
N SER A 428 -7.65 0.67 5.38
CA SER A 428 -8.45 -0.51 5.14
C SER A 428 -8.57 -0.82 3.64
N ILE A 429 -8.42 -2.10 3.29
CA ILE A 429 -8.71 -2.64 1.96
C ILE A 429 -9.98 -3.49 2.05
N PHE A 430 -11.00 -3.15 1.25
CA PHE A 430 -12.24 -3.94 1.19
C PHE A 430 -12.27 -4.91 0.02
N ALA A 431 -11.75 -4.52 -1.15
CA ALA A 431 -11.54 -5.42 -2.28
C ALA A 431 -10.15 -6.08 -2.17
N PRO A 432 -10.05 -7.40 -1.92
CA PRO A 432 -8.77 -8.08 -1.75
C PRO A 432 -7.78 -7.76 -2.88
N TRP A 433 -6.55 -7.41 -2.54
CA TRP A 433 -5.54 -6.98 -3.52
C TRP A 433 -5.34 -7.98 -4.67
N SER A 434 -5.42 -9.28 -4.39
CA SER A 434 -5.33 -10.32 -5.42
C SER A 434 -6.47 -10.25 -6.45
N GLN A 435 -7.69 -9.91 -6.02
CA GLN A 435 -8.83 -9.71 -6.92
C GLN A 435 -8.65 -8.45 -7.76
N VAL A 436 -8.22 -7.35 -7.12
CA VAL A 436 -7.92 -6.09 -7.82
C VAL A 436 -6.87 -6.32 -8.90
N LYS A 437 -5.76 -7.00 -8.58
CA LYS A 437 -4.69 -7.32 -9.53
C LYS A 437 -5.13 -8.26 -10.64
N GLN A 438 -6.10 -9.13 -10.40
CA GLN A 438 -6.63 -10.02 -11.44
C GLN A 438 -7.51 -9.26 -12.42
N SER A 439 -8.39 -8.40 -11.91
CA SER A 439 -9.30 -7.59 -12.73
C SER A 439 -8.59 -6.43 -13.43
N ILE A 440 -7.58 -5.85 -12.78
CA ILE A 440 -6.83 -4.68 -13.23
C ILE A 440 -5.33 -5.00 -13.06
N PRO A 441 -4.71 -5.75 -13.99
CA PRO A 441 -3.30 -6.14 -13.89
C PRO A 441 -2.32 -4.98 -13.70
N GLN A 442 -2.64 -3.81 -14.27
CA GLN A 442 -1.88 -2.57 -14.17
C GLN A 442 -2.05 -1.81 -12.85
N ALA A 443 -2.93 -2.27 -11.94
CA ALA A 443 -3.12 -1.62 -10.65
C ALA A 443 -1.83 -1.63 -9.83
N LYS A 444 -1.33 -0.47 -9.43
CA LYS A 444 -0.17 -0.32 -8.54
C LYS A 444 -0.56 -0.24 -7.07
N ASP A 445 -1.74 0.30 -6.80
CA ASP A 445 -2.21 0.50 -5.44
C ASP A 445 -3.75 0.57 -5.38
N ILE A 446 -4.30 0.52 -4.17
CA ILE A 446 -5.74 0.72 -3.92
C ILE A 446 -5.98 1.41 -2.57
N PHE A 447 -6.93 2.34 -2.56
CA PHE A 447 -7.46 2.97 -1.35
C PHE A 447 -8.96 2.70 -1.27
N SER A 448 -9.51 2.48 -0.07
CA SER A 448 -10.93 2.20 0.07
C SER A 448 -11.60 3.06 1.13
N SER A 449 -12.80 3.54 0.83
CA SER A 449 -13.62 4.36 1.72
C SER A 449 -14.05 3.60 2.98
N PRO A 450 -14.03 4.21 4.18
CA PRO A 450 -14.40 3.54 5.43
C PRO A 450 -15.83 2.97 5.45
N ASN A 451 -16.77 3.60 4.74
CA ASN A 451 -18.15 3.15 4.62
C ASN A 451 -18.38 2.14 3.48
N LYS A 452 -17.31 1.67 2.83
CA LYS A 452 -17.30 0.58 1.84
C LYS A 452 -18.16 0.85 0.59
N ASN A 453 -18.28 2.11 0.16
CA ASN A 453 -19.06 2.44 -1.04
C ASN A 453 -18.19 2.73 -2.28
N MET A 454 -16.90 3.02 -2.09
CA MET A 454 -15.97 3.48 -3.11
C MET A 454 -14.54 3.03 -2.83
N SER A 455 -13.83 2.62 -3.89
CA SER A 455 -12.38 2.39 -3.90
C SER A 455 -11.72 3.19 -5.01
N ILE A 456 -10.43 3.48 -4.84
CA ILE A 456 -9.62 4.21 -5.80
C ILE A 456 -8.42 3.34 -6.13
N VAL A 457 -8.40 2.84 -7.34
CA VAL A 457 -7.31 2.02 -7.87
C VAL A 457 -6.32 2.95 -8.56
N VAL A 458 -5.05 2.85 -8.18
CA VAL A 458 -3.97 3.65 -8.78
C VAL A 458 -3.31 2.83 -9.88
N THR A 459 -3.08 3.43 -11.03
CA THR A 459 -2.27 2.88 -12.13
C THR A 459 -1.08 3.79 -12.41
N ASP A 460 -0.31 3.52 -13.47
CA ASP A 460 0.73 4.43 -13.94
C ASP A 460 0.20 5.77 -14.46
N GLU A 461 -0.99 5.74 -15.07
CA GLU A 461 -1.50 6.87 -15.86
C GLU A 461 -2.73 7.52 -15.22
N SER A 462 -3.42 6.83 -14.32
CA SER A 462 -4.69 7.30 -13.78
C SER A 462 -5.05 6.75 -12.41
N LEU A 463 -5.89 7.53 -11.71
CA LEU A 463 -6.70 7.07 -10.58
C LEU A 463 -8.07 6.65 -11.11
N LEU A 464 -8.46 5.41 -10.83
CA LEU A 464 -9.74 4.82 -11.23
C LEU A 464 -10.65 4.72 -10.01
N VAL A 465 -11.74 5.47 -10.02
CA VAL A 465 -12.74 5.47 -8.95
C VAL A 465 -13.78 4.40 -9.22
N TYR A 466 -13.86 3.40 -8.37
CA TYR A 466 -14.79 2.28 -8.48
C TYR A 466 -15.85 2.31 -7.38
N PRO A 467 -17.12 2.01 -7.70
CA PRO A 467 -18.08 1.65 -6.66
C PRO A 467 -17.69 0.31 -6.02
N ILE A 468 -18.01 0.13 -4.74
CA ILE A 468 -17.89 -1.14 -4.04
C ILE A 468 -19.28 -1.71 -3.80
N ALA A 469 -19.47 -2.99 -4.13
CA ALA A 469 -20.64 -3.78 -3.76
C ALA A 469 -20.17 -5.15 -3.25
N GLU A 470 -20.71 -5.61 -2.11
CA GLU A 470 -20.37 -6.91 -1.53
C GLU A 470 -18.86 -7.16 -1.33
N ASN A 471 -18.10 -6.10 -0.98
CA ASN A 471 -16.63 -6.10 -0.87
C ASN A 471 -15.86 -6.39 -2.17
N SER A 472 -16.51 -6.25 -3.34
CA SER A 472 -15.89 -6.33 -4.66
C SER A 472 -15.93 -4.98 -5.37
N LEU A 473 -14.97 -4.74 -6.26
CA LEU A 473 -15.04 -3.61 -7.18
C LEU A 473 -16.18 -3.83 -8.18
N GLY A 474 -16.91 -2.76 -8.53
CA GLY A 474 -17.84 -2.81 -9.65
C GLY A 474 -17.14 -3.13 -10.97
N GLU A 475 -17.90 -3.58 -11.96
CA GLU A 475 -17.36 -4.02 -13.26
C GLU A 475 -16.60 -2.91 -14.02
N THR A 476 -17.05 -1.66 -13.88
CA THR A 476 -16.46 -0.50 -14.56
C THR A 476 -16.19 0.64 -13.58
N PRO A 477 -15.15 1.46 -13.82
CA PRO A 477 -14.88 2.63 -12.99
C PRO A 477 -15.96 3.69 -13.21
N ALA A 478 -16.44 4.29 -12.13
CA ALA A 478 -17.35 5.43 -12.16
C ALA A 478 -16.65 6.71 -12.68
N LYS A 479 -15.33 6.82 -12.51
CA LYS A 479 -14.54 7.94 -13.02
C LYS A 479 -13.08 7.54 -13.20
N GLU A 480 -12.47 8.08 -14.24
CA GLU A 480 -11.02 8.06 -14.44
C GLU A 480 -10.45 9.47 -14.30
N ILE A 481 -9.33 9.59 -13.61
CA ILE A 481 -8.63 10.84 -13.34
C ILE A 481 -7.17 10.67 -13.75
N LYS A 482 -6.69 11.49 -14.70
CA LYS A 482 -5.32 11.37 -15.19
C LYS A 482 -4.29 11.79 -14.13
N LEU A 483 -3.23 11.00 -14.03
CA LEU A 483 -2.03 11.30 -13.28
C LEU A 483 -1.03 12.03 -14.18
N LYS A 484 -0.19 12.87 -13.56
CA LYS A 484 1.00 13.42 -14.21
C LYS A 484 2.07 12.33 -14.33
N GLU A 485 3.07 12.58 -15.17
CA GLU A 485 4.17 11.63 -15.34
C GLU A 485 4.85 11.31 -14.01
N ASN A 486 5.01 10.01 -13.72
CA ASN A 486 5.60 9.49 -12.48
C ASN A 486 4.95 10.03 -11.19
N GLU A 487 3.67 10.42 -11.24
CA GLU A 487 2.96 10.93 -10.09
C GLU A 487 2.53 9.81 -9.13
N THR A 488 2.70 10.04 -7.84
CA THR A 488 2.51 9.03 -6.79
C THR A 488 1.60 9.56 -5.68
N VAL A 489 0.80 8.67 -5.10
CA VAL A 489 -0.06 9.01 -3.95
C VAL A 489 0.77 9.01 -2.67
N ILE A 490 0.72 10.12 -1.94
CA ILE A 490 1.43 10.31 -0.66
C ILE A 490 0.47 10.52 0.53
N MET A 491 -0.83 10.71 0.26
CA MET A 491 -1.87 10.94 1.27
C MET A 491 -3.23 10.47 0.76
N ALA A 492 -4.04 9.90 1.65
CA ALA A 492 -5.46 9.64 1.41
C ALA A 492 -6.23 9.81 2.72
N GLU A 493 -6.92 10.95 2.87
CA GLU A 493 -7.73 11.26 4.05
C GLU A 493 -9.22 11.18 3.70
N TRP A 494 -10.00 10.48 4.52
CA TRP A 494 -11.39 10.14 4.21
C TRP A 494 -12.40 10.94 5.04
N ALA A 495 -13.45 11.41 4.37
CA ALA A 495 -14.67 11.94 4.97
C ALA A 495 -15.84 11.01 4.69
N THR A 496 -16.72 10.85 5.68
CA THR A 496 -17.98 10.13 5.54
C THR A 496 -19.11 10.93 6.17
N GLY A 497 -20.35 10.71 5.73
CA GLY A 497 -21.48 11.41 6.32
C GLY A 497 -21.41 12.92 6.11
N GLU A 498 -21.77 13.67 7.15
CA GLU A 498 -21.81 15.14 7.13
C GLU A 498 -20.45 15.79 6.91
N TYR A 499 -19.35 15.08 7.19
CA TYR A 499 -18.01 15.60 6.93
C TYR A 499 -17.71 15.76 5.44
N VAL A 500 -18.43 15.06 4.55
CA VAL A 500 -18.25 15.20 3.11
C VAL A 500 -18.61 16.62 2.66
N ASP A 501 -19.74 17.13 3.13
CA ASP A 501 -20.20 18.49 2.81
C ASP A 501 -19.28 19.54 3.47
N ILE A 502 -18.90 19.34 4.74
CA ILE A 502 -17.99 20.26 5.47
C ILE A 502 -16.64 20.38 4.76
N TRP A 503 -16.08 19.25 4.29
CA TRP A 503 -14.79 19.24 3.61
C TRP A 503 -14.92 19.85 2.21
N ALA A 504 -16.01 19.58 1.49
CA ALA A 504 -16.27 20.18 0.19
C ALA A 504 -16.29 21.71 0.25
N ASP A 505 -16.99 22.29 1.25
CA ASP A 505 -17.03 23.74 1.49
C ASP A 505 -15.64 24.33 1.77
N GLN A 506 -14.82 23.60 2.54
CA GLN A 506 -13.48 24.06 2.87
C GLN A 506 -12.52 23.97 1.68
N VAL A 507 -12.67 22.95 0.82
CA VAL A 507 -11.95 22.84 -0.44
C VAL A 507 -12.32 24.01 -1.34
N ASP A 508 -13.60 24.38 -1.46
CA ASP A 508 -14.04 25.53 -2.26
C ASP A 508 -13.44 26.85 -1.79
N LYS A 509 -13.43 27.07 -0.48
CA LYS A 509 -12.75 28.24 0.11
C LYS A 509 -11.27 28.24 -0.24
N SER A 510 -10.61 27.10 -0.15
CA SER A 510 -9.19 26.96 -0.45
C SER A 510 -8.87 27.23 -1.92
N VAL A 511 -9.68 26.70 -2.84
CA VAL A 511 -9.55 26.95 -4.29
C VAL A 511 -9.74 28.44 -4.59
N SER A 512 -10.73 29.07 -3.97
CA SER A 512 -11.01 30.50 -4.14
C SER A 512 -9.87 31.39 -3.61
N LEU A 513 -9.23 30.99 -2.51
CA LEU A 513 -8.08 31.71 -1.95
C LEU A 513 -6.85 31.59 -2.84
N GLU A 514 -6.59 30.41 -3.40
CA GLU A 514 -5.42 30.21 -4.27
C GLU A 514 -5.55 31.00 -5.57
N LYS A 515 -6.74 31.00 -6.21
CA LYS A 515 -6.99 31.82 -7.41
C LYS A 515 -6.70 33.31 -7.19
N LYS A 516 -7.16 33.86 -6.07
CA LYS A 516 -6.87 35.26 -5.70
C LYS A 516 -5.38 35.53 -5.51
N ALA A 517 -4.64 34.57 -4.95
CA ALA A 517 -3.20 34.69 -4.75
C ALA A 517 -2.42 34.63 -6.08
N GLU A 518 -2.90 33.87 -7.06
CA GLU A 518 -2.33 33.81 -8.42
C GLU A 518 -2.57 35.10 -9.21
N GLU A 519 -3.78 35.66 -9.14
CA GLU A 519 -4.13 36.95 -9.77
C GLU A 519 -3.21 38.07 -9.27
N GLN A 520 -3.01 38.16 -7.94
CA GLN A 520 -2.12 39.15 -7.32
C GLN A 520 -0.64 39.00 -7.68
N LYS A 521 -0.19 37.81 -8.09
CA LYS A 521 1.18 37.58 -8.56
C LYS A 521 1.37 37.98 -10.02
N THR A 522 0.29 38.03 -10.80
CA THR A 522 0.31 38.34 -12.24
C THR A 522 0.17 39.84 -12.50
N GLU A 523 -0.40 40.59 -11.54
CA GLU A 523 -0.50 42.06 -11.55
C GLU A 523 0.78 42.79 -11.05
N LYS A 524 1.78 42.06 -10.56
CA LYS A 524 3.09 42.57 -10.14
C LYS A 524 4.17 42.13 -11.11
#